data_AF-S5THH1-F1
#
_entry.id   AF-S5THH1-F1
#
_cell.length_a   1.000
_cell.length_b   1.000
_cell.length_c   1.000
_cell.angle_alpha   90.00
_cell.angle_beta   90.00
_cell.angle_gamma   90.00
#
_symmetry.space_group_name_H-M   'P 1'
#
loop_
_entity.id
_entity.type
_entity.pdbx_description
1 polymer ?
#
loop_
_entity_poly.entity_id
_entity_poly.type
_entity_poly.pdbx_seq_one_letter_code
_entity_poly.pdbx_strand_id
1 'polypeptide(L)'
;EDLKPSDIMTREAFENAIVVNSAIGGSTNAPIHLNAIARHLGVKLDNDDWQTVGLNVPLLVNLQPTGEYLGEDYHHAGGVPAVIAELMKGDLLPHPGARTVNGKSIGENSEGVANENPDVIRSVAKPLKANAGFINLRGNLFDSAIMKTSGISPEFRERYLSNPRDPEAFEGNAMVFDGPEDYHARIDDPAQGIDEHTILFMRGAGPVGYPGGAEVVNMQPPAYLIKKGIHALACIGDGRQSGTSGSPSILNASPEA
;
A
#
# COMPACT_ATOMS: atom_id res chain seq x y z
N GLU A 1 4.60 -28.11 -23.50
CA GLU A 1 3.35 -27.34 -23.63
C GLU A 1 3.54 -25.93 -24.19
N ASP A 2 4.76 -25.42 -24.40
CA ASP A 2 5.00 -24.04 -24.88
C ASP A 2 4.29 -22.96 -24.02
N LEU A 3 4.18 -23.22 -22.71
CA LEU A 3 3.52 -22.32 -21.76
C LEU A 3 4.42 -21.10 -21.51
N LYS A 4 3.99 -19.93 -22.00
CA LYS A 4 4.73 -18.67 -21.95
C LYS A 4 4.26 -17.78 -20.80
N PRO A 5 5.09 -16.80 -20.39
CA PRO A 5 4.68 -15.75 -19.47
C PRO A 5 3.35 -15.07 -19.87
N SER A 6 3.11 -14.83 -21.16
CA SER A 6 1.89 -14.23 -21.70
C SER A 6 0.64 -15.09 -21.51
N ASP A 7 0.80 -16.41 -21.39
CA ASP A 7 -0.31 -17.35 -21.20
C ASP A 7 -0.75 -17.43 -19.74
N ILE A 8 0.05 -16.89 -18.82
CA ILE A 8 -0.14 -16.94 -17.36
C ILE A 8 -0.47 -15.55 -16.82
N MET A 9 0.32 -14.53 -17.21
CA MET A 9 0.17 -13.16 -16.73
C MET A 9 -0.86 -12.39 -17.56
N THR A 10 -2.10 -12.88 -17.54
CA THR A 10 -3.26 -12.27 -18.18
C THR A 10 -3.85 -11.14 -17.31
N ARG A 11 -4.80 -10.38 -17.86
CA ARG A 11 -5.57 -9.38 -17.10
C ARG A 11 -6.17 -9.97 -15.81
N GLU A 12 -6.74 -11.16 -15.90
CA GLU A 12 -7.33 -11.88 -14.77
C GLU A 12 -6.29 -12.21 -13.68
N ALA A 13 -5.08 -12.61 -14.08
CA ALA A 13 -3.99 -12.86 -13.15
C ALA A 13 -3.51 -11.59 -12.44
N PHE A 14 -3.47 -10.44 -13.14
CA PHE A 14 -3.16 -9.15 -12.52
C PHE A 14 -4.24 -8.70 -11.54
N GLU A 15 -5.53 -8.90 -11.84
CA GLU A 15 -6.62 -8.58 -10.91
C GLU A 15 -6.55 -9.46 -9.65
N ASN A 16 -6.28 -10.76 -9.80
CA ASN A 16 -5.99 -11.62 -8.65
C ASN A 16 -4.78 -11.12 -7.84
N ALA A 17 -3.71 -10.67 -8.50
CA ALA A 17 -2.53 -10.13 -7.82
C ALA A 17 -2.85 -8.86 -7.02
N ILE A 18 -3.73 -7.98 -7.53
CA ILE A 18 -4.21 -6.79 -6.80
C ILE A 18 -4.99 -7.21 -5.55
N VAL A 19 -5.91 -8.17 -5.67
CA VAL A 19 -6.69 -8.68 -4.53
C VAL A 19 -5.78 -9.30 -3.48
N VAL A 20 -4.88 -10.20 -3.89
CA VAL A 20 -3.94 -10.85 -2.97
C VAL A 20 -3.03 -9.81 -2.32
N ASN A 21 -2.50 -8.85 -3.07
CA ASN A 21 -1.68 -7.77 -2.50
C ASN A 21 -2.46 -6.96 -1.46
N SER A 22 -3.74 -6.68 -1.70
CA SER A 22 -4.59 -5.96 -0.75
C SER A 22 -4.84 -6.79 0.52
N ALA A 23 -5.13 -8.08 0.36
CA ALA A 23 -5.39 -9.00 1.47
C ALA A 23 -4.18 -9.22 2.38
N ILE A 24 -2.96 -9.18 1.83
CA ILE A 24 -1.72 -9.30 2.61
C ILE A 24 -1.20 -7.95 3.13
N GLY A 25 -1.87 -6.84 2.80
CA GLY A 25 -1.36 -5.49 3.13
C GLY A 25 -0.02 -5.21 2.46
N GLY A 26 0.09 -5.50 1.16
CA GLY A 26 1.32 -5.43 0.39
C GLY A 26 1.89 -4.02 0.21
N SER A 27 3.05 -3.94 -0.44
CA SER A 27 3.80 -2.69 -0.62
C SER A 27 3.15 -1.77 -1.65
N THR A 28 3.24 -0.46 -1.43
CA THR A 28 2.87 0.59 -2.41
C THR A 28 3.83 0.67 -3.61
N ASN A 29 4.91 -0.12 -3.61
CA ASN A 29 5.75 -0.35 -4.78
C ASN A 29 5.11 -1.36 -5.76
N ALA A 30 4.15 -2.19 -5.31
CA ALA A 30 3.54 -3.21 -6.16
C ALA A 30 2.82 -2.64 -7.41
N PRO A 31 2.08 -1.52 -7.35
CA PRO A 31 1.53 -0.86 -8.53
C PRO A 31 2.57 -0.51 -9.58
N ILE A 32 3.73 0.03 -9.17
CA ILE A 32 4.82 0.36 -10.09
C ILE A 32 5.30 -0.90 -10.81
N HIS A 33 5.55 -1.97 -10.07
CA HIS A 33 6.07 -3.21 -10.63
C HIS A 33 5.05 -3.92 -11.53
N LEU A 34 3.81 -4.12 -11.06
CA LEU A 34 2.81 -4.85 -11.84
C LEU A 34 2.38 -4.06 -13.08
N ASN A 35 2.20 -2.74 -12.99
CA ASN A 35 1.86 -1.93 -14.17
C ASN A 35 3.00 -1.97 -15.21
N ALA A 36 4.26 -1.97 -14.77
CA ALA A 36 5.39 -2.11 -15.67
C ALA A 36 5.42 -3.49 -16.36
N ILE A 37 5.18 -4.58 -15.63
CA ILE A 37 5.12 -5.94 -16.19
C ILE A 37 3.93 -6.07 -17.16
N ALA A 38 2.74 -5.60 -16.77
CA ALA A 38 1.55 -5.64 -17.63
C ALA A 38 1.79 -4.89 -18.94
N ARG A 39 2.41 -3.71 -18.87
CA ARG A 39 2.78 -2.92 -20.05
C ARG A 39 3.73 -3.66 -20.99
N HIS A 40 4.73 -4.40 -20.47
CA HIS A 40 5.63 -5.21 -21.29
C HIS A 40 4.92 -6.38 -21.98
N LEU A 41 3.84 -6.87 -21.40
CA LEU A 41 3.01 -7.95 -21.95
C LEU A 41 1.86 -7.44 -22.83
N GLY A 42 1.70 -6.11 -22.98
CA GLY A 42 0.56 -5.53 -23.70
C GLY A 42 -0.78 -5.67 -22.96
N VAL A 43 -0.77 -5.97 -21.65
CA VAL A 43 -1.97 -6.04 -20.81
C VAL A 43 -2.27 -4.65 -20.28
N LYS A 44 -3.50 -4.17 -20.48
CA LYS A 44 -3.96 -2.90 -19.90
C LYS A 44 -4.10 -3.08 -18.38
N LEU A 45 -3.34 -2.30 -17.62
CA LEU A 45 -3.41 -2.20 -16.17
C LEU A 45 -2.94 -0.79 -15.77
N ASP A 46 -3.68 -0.12 -14.90
CA ASP A 46 -3.33 1.21 -14.39
C ASP A 46 -3.64 1.37 -12.89
N ASN A 47 -3.37 2.55 -12.33
CA ASN A 47 -3.57 2.82 -10.90
C ASN A 47 -5.06 2.86 -10.50
N ASP A 48 -6.00 3.09 -11.42
CA ASP A 48 -7.43 3.06 -11.09
C ASP A 48 -7.91 1.62 -10.86
N ASP A 49 -7.29 0.63 -11.52
CA ASP A 49 -7.56 -0.78 -11.28
C ASP A 49 -7.24 -1.20 -9.84
N TRP A 50 -6.18 -0.64 -9.24
CA TRP A 50 -5.80 -0.93 -7.85
C TRP A 50 -6.85 -0.48 -6.84
N GLN A 51 -7.48 0.66 -7.09
CA GLN A 51 -8.58 1.15 -6.27
C GLN A 51 -9.86 0.34 -6.55
N THR A 52 -10.20 0.15 -7.82
CA THR A 52 -11.45 -0.50 -8.24
C THR A 52 -11.53 -1.95 -7.76
N VAL A 53 -10.41 -2.69 -7.87
CA VAL A 53 -10.34 -4.12 -7.55
C VAL A 53 -9.88 -4.36 -6.11
N GLY A 54 -8.97 -3.52 -5.59
CA GLY A 54 -8.29 -3.78 -4.32
C GLY A 54 -8.88 -3.10 -3.09
N LEU A 55 -9.51 -1.92 -3.22
CA LEU A 55 -9.82 -1.05 -2.07
C LEU A 55 -10.64 -1.76 -0.98
N ASN A 56 -11.69 -2.45 -1.39
CA ASN A 56 -12.64 -3.11 -0.49
C ASN A 56 -12.22 -4.53 -0.06
N VAL A 57 -11.00 -4.95 -0.42
CA VAL A 57 -10.47 -6.23 0.03
C VAL A 57 -9.99 -6.09 1.49
N PRO A 58 -10.41 -6.99 2.39
CA PRO A 58 -10.04 -6.92 3.80
C PRO A 58 -8.59 -7.29 4.04
N LEU A 59 -7.97 -6.70 5.06
CA LEU A 59 -6.63 -7.08 5.50
C LEU A 59 -6.71 -8.39 6.29
N LEU A 60 -6.17 -9.47 5.73
CA LEU A 60 -6.18 -10.78 6.35
C LEU A 60 -4.88 -11.08 7.10
N VAL A 61 -3.74 -10.59 6.61
CA VAL A 61 -2.44 -11.01 7.14
C VAL A 61 -1.95 -10.06 8.25
N ASN A 62 -1.68 -10.61 9.43
CA ASN A 62 -1.21 -9.90 10.62
C ASN A 62 0.31 -9.79 10.66
N LEU A 63 0.89 -9.11 9.67
CA LEU A 63 2.34 -8.92 9.56
C LEU A 63 2.74 -7.46 9.72
N GLN A 64 3.91 -7.25 10.30
CA GLN A 64 4.56 -5.93 10.27
C GLN A 64 4.71 -5.43 8.82
N PRO A 65 4.49 -4.12 8.56
CA PRO A 65 4.43 -3.03 9.56
C PRO A 65 3.02 -2.70 10.08
N THR A 66 1.97 -3.38 9.61
CA THR A 66 0.59 -3.09 10.03
C THR A 66 0.12 -3.98 11.19
N GLY A 67 0.69 -5.17 11.29
CA GLY A 67 0.39 -6.18 12.29
C GLY A 67 1.56 -6.49 13.22
N GLU A 68 1.50 -7.66 13.85
CA GLU A 68 2.39 -8.06 14.94
C GLU A 68 3.50 -9.04 14.50
N TYR A 69 3.16 -10.01 13.64
CA TYR A 69 4.00 -11.15 13.32
C TYR A 69 5.01 -10.87 12.19
N LEU A 70 5.89 -11.86 11.93
CA LEU A 70 6.92 -11.81 10.89
C LEU A 70 6.75 -12.95 9.86
N GLY A 71 7.58 -12.93 8.82
CA GLY A 71 7.46 -13.83 7.67
C GLY A 71 7.52 -15.32 7.98
N GLU A 72 8.23 -15.73 9.03
CA GLU A 72 8.28 -17.13 9.47
C GLU A 72 6.93 -17.61 9.99
N ASP A 73 6.26 -16.80 10.81
CA ASP A 73 4.90 -17.09 11.30
C ASP A 73 3.92 -17.19 10.14
N TYR A 74 4.02 -16.29 9.16
CA TYR A 74 3.17 -16.31 7.97
C TYR A 74 3.37 -17.57 7.12
N HIS A 75 4.62 -18.00 6.96
CA HIS A 75 4.91 -19.26 6.29
C HIS A 75 4.29 -20.45 7.03
N HIS A 76 4.51 -20.54 8.36
CA HIS A 76 3.95 -21.62 9.19
C HIS A 76 2.41 -21.60 9.24
N ALA A 77 1.78 -20.44 9.12
CA ALA A 77 0.32 -20.31 9.05
C ALA A 77 -0.29 -20.83 7.73
N GLY A 78 0.54 -21.12 6.71
CA GLY A 78 0.11 -21.61 5.39
C GLY A 78 0.39 -20.65 4.23
N GLY A 79 0.92 -19.46 4.51
CA GLY A 79 1.39 -18.49 3.52
C GLY A 79 0.33 -18.02 2.52
N VAL A 80 0.77 -17.67 1.31
CA VAL A 80 -0.09 -17.14 0.24
C VAL A 80 -1.23 -18.09 -0.13
N PRO A 81 -1.03 -19.43 -0.26
CA PRO A 81 -2.13 -20.34 -0.56
C PRO A 81 -3.26 -20.31 0.49
N ALA A 82 -2.94 -20.19 1.78
CA ALA A 82 -3.95 -20.05 2.83
C ALA A 82 -4.74 -18.72 2.72
N VAL A 83 -4.06 -17.62 2.34
CA VAL A 83 -4.74 -16.33 2.06
C VAL A 83 -5.69 -16.45 0.88
N ILE A 84 -5.25 -17.09 -0.21
CA ILE A 84 -6.09 -17.32 -1.40
C ILE A 84 -7.30 -18.19 -1.04
N ALA A 85 -7.09 -19.25 -0.25
CA ALA A 85 -8.17 -20.10 0.23
C ALA A 85 -9.22 -19.33 1.05
N GLU A 86 -8.80 -18.42 1.94
CA GLU A 86 -9.71 -17.54 2.68
C GLU A 86 -10.46 -16.56 1.77
N LEU A 87 -9.78 -15.96 0.78
CA LEU A 87 -10.43 -15.10 -0.22
C LEU A 87 -11.48 -15.85 -1.03
N MET A 88 -11.20 -17.09 -1.43
CA MET A 88 -12.17 -17.95 -2.14
C MET A 88 -13.39 -18.28 -1.28
N LYS A 89 -13.21 -18.54 0.03
CA LYS A 89 -14.35 -18.76 0.95
C LYS A 89 -15.27 -17.55 1.03
N GLY A 90 -14.73 -16.35 0.83
CA GLY A 90 -15.48 -15.09 0.80
C GLY A 90 -15.95 -14.63 -0.57
N ASP A 91 -15.71 -15.41 -1.63
CA ASP A 91 -15.96 -15.00 -3.04
C ASP A 91 -15.26 -13.68 -3.41
N LEU A 92 -14.07 -13.44 -2.83
CA LEU A 92 -13.28 -12.22 -3.01
C LEU A 92 -12.14 -12.38 -4.01
N LEU A 93 -11.80 -13.60 -4.42
CA LEU A 93 -10.84 -13.85 -5.48
C LEU A 93 -11.58 -13.82 -6.83
N PRO A 94 -11.35 -12.84 -7.70
CA PRO A 94 -12.19 -12.63 -8.88
C PRO A 94 -12.03 -13.72 -9.92
N HIS A 95 -10.83 -14.30 -10.06
CA HIS A 95 -10.51 -15.25 -11.12
C HIS A 95 -9.85 -16.53 -10.59
N PRO A 96 -10.57 -17.37 -9.82
CA PRO A 96 -10.01 -18.62 -9.28
C PRO A 96 -9.53 -19.58 -10.39
N GLY A 97 -10.11 -19.48 -11.59
CA GLY A 97 -9.74 -20.28 -12.76
C GLY A 97 -8.45 -19.84 -13.48
N ALA A 98 -7.80 -18.73 -13.07
CA ALA A 98 -6.59 -18.25 -13.72
C ALA A 98 -5.48 -19.29 -13.68
N ARG A 99 -4.94 -19.67 -14.86
CA ARG A 99 -3.93 -20.71 -15.01
C ARG A 99 -2.59 -20.31 -14.40
N THR A 100 -1.88 -21.28 -13.84
CA THR A 100 -0.53 -21.07 -13.26
C THR A 100 0.54 -21.93 -13.94
N VAL A 101 1.81 -21.70 -13.58
CA VAL A 101 2.99 -22.37 -14.16
C VAL A 101 2.99 -23.89 -13.99
N ASN A 102 2.26 -24.44 -13.01
CA ASN A 102 2.21 -25.87 -12.75
C ASN A 102 1.08 -26.60 -13.51
N GLY A 103 0.39 -25.88 -14.42
CA GLY A 103 -0.70 -26.41 -15.23
C GLY A 103 -2.07 -26.37 -14.58
N LYS A 104 -2.17 -26.14 -13.26
CA LYS A 104 -3.43 -25.96 -12.53
C LYS A 104 -3.79 -24.47 -12.40
N SER A 105 -5.05 -24.20 -12.14
CA SER A 105 -5.52 -22.87 -11.77
C SER A 105 -5.05 -22.45 -10.37
N ILE A 106 -5.08 -21.15 -10.08
CA ILE A 106 -4.73 -20.62 -8.76
C ILE A 106 -5.68 -21.14 -7.67
N GLY A 107 -6.96 -21.34 -8.03
CA GLY A 107 -7.98 -21.91 -7.14
C GLY A 107 -7.69 -23.37 -6.80
N GLU A 108 -7.44 -24.22 -7.80
CA GLU A 108 -7.07 -25.63 -7.57
C GLU A 108 -5.79 -25.79 -6.74
N ASN A 109 -4.84 -24.86 -6.87
CA ASN A 109 -3.61 -24.88 -6.09
C ASN A 109 -3.80 -24.47 -4.63
N SER A 110 -4.89 -23.77 -4.31
CA SER A 110 -5.18 -23.25 -2.97
C SER A 110 -6.35 -23.99 -2.31
N GLU A 111 -7.05 -24.86 -3.05
CA GLU A 111 -8.14 -25.66 -2.56
C GLU A 111 -7.67 -26.61 -1.44
N GLY A 112 -8.40 -26.61 -0.32
CA GLY A 112 -8.10 -27.47 0.83
C GLY A 112 -6.88 -27.07 1.65
N VAL A 113 -6.16 -25.99 1.31
CA VAL A 113 -5.06 -25.48 2.14
C VAL A 113 -5.62 -24.97 3.46
N ALA A 114 -5.07 -25.49 4.56
CA ALA A 114 -5.43 -25.09 5.91
C ALA A 114 -4.73 -23.79 6.30
N ASN A 115 -5.46 -22.91 6.99
CA ASN A 115 -4.88 -21.85 7.78
C ASN A 115 -4.53 -22.43 9.16
N GLU A 116 -3.24 -22.64 9.40
CA GLU A 116 -2.73 -23.30 10.61
C GLU A 116 -2.65 -22.33 11.81
N ASN A 117 -2.75 -21.02 11.58
CA ASN A 117 -2.72 -20.03 12.64
C ASN A 117 -3.63 -18.80 12.34
N PRO A 118 -4.87 -18.81 12.86
CA PRO A 118 -5.83 -17.72 12.69
C PRO A 118 -5.47 -16.38 13.34
N ASP A 119 -4.40 -16.32 14.15
CA ASP A 119 -3.89 -15.04 14.67
C ASP A 119 -2.94 -14.37 13.67
N VAL A 120 -2.30 -15.14 12.79
CA VAL A 120 -1.40 -14.67 11.73
C VAL A 120 -2.16 -14.43 10.43
N ILE A 121 -3.01 -15.36 10.01
CA ILE A 121 -3.89 -15.20 8.83
C ILE A 121 -5.33 -15.15 9.33
N ARG A 122 -5.99 -14.01 9.23
CA ARG A 122 -7.39 -13.85 9.61
C ARG A 122 -8.33 -14.41 8.55
N SER A 123 -9.52 -14.80 8.97
CA SER A 123 -10.61 -15.09 8.04
C SER A 123 -11.24 -13.81 7.50
N VAL A 124 -11.89 -13.92 6.34
CA VAL A 124 -12.68 -12.83 5.74
C VAL A 124 -13.81 -12.33 6.65
N ALA A 125 -14.30 -13.17 7.56
CA ALA A 125 -15.35 -12.80 8.52
C ALA A 125 -14.82 -12.03 9.75
N LYS A 126 -13.53 -12.18 10.08
CA LYS A 126 -12.89 -11.49 11.20
C LYS A 126 -11.52 -10.90 10.81
N PRO A 127 -11.47 -10.04 9.77
CA PRO A 127 -10.22 -9.49 9.27
C PRO A 127 -9.61 -8.48 10.24
N LEU A 128 -8.36 -8.08 10.02
CA LEU A 128 -7.72 -7.00 10.78
C LEU A 128 -8.35 -5.65 10.47
N LYS A 129 -8.65 -5.41 9.19
CA LYS A 129 -9.30 -4.20 8.68
C LYS A 129 -10.26 -4.59 7.56
N ALA A 130 -11.41 -3.92 7.50
CA ALA A 130 -12.42 -4.20 6.46
C ALA A 130 -11.93 -3.81 5.05
N ASN A 131 -11.17 -2.71 4.95
CA ASN A 131 -10.61 -2.20 3.70
C ASN A 131 -9.10 -2.01 3.87
N ALA A 132 -8.33 -2.61 2.96
CA ALA A 132 -6.87 -2.62 3.03
C ALA A 132 -6.19 -2.15 1.75
N GLY A 133 -6.93 -2.11 0.64
CA GLY A 133 -6.39 -1.75 -0.65
C GLY A 133 -5.97 -0.29 -0.75
N PHE A 134 -5.46 0.03 -1.93
CA PHE A 134 -4.95 1.36 -2.24
C PHE A 134 -6.08 2.30 -2.70
N ILE A 135 -5.90 3.58 -2.40
CA ILE A 135 -6.65 4.67 -3.03
C ILE A 135 -5.73 5.34 -4.05
N ASN A 136 -6.24 5.56 -5.26
CA ASN A 136 -5.60 6.38 -6.27
C ASN A 136 -6.17 7.80 -6.20
N LEU A 137 -5.41 8.72 -5.61
CA LEU A 137 -5.76 10.11 -5.46
C LEU A 137 -5.40 10.89 -6.73
N ARG A 138 -6.20 11.91 -7.06
CA ARG A 138 -6.02 12.79 -8.21
C ARG A 138 -6.34 14.23 -7.79
N GLY A 139 -5.74 15.21 -8.45
CA GLY A 139 -6.03 16.61 -8.17
C GLY A 139 -5.19 17.56 -9.00
N ASN A 140 -5.11 18.82 -8.55
CA ASN A 140 -4.27 19.84 -9.18
C ASN A 140 -2.78 19.71 -8.85
N LEU A 141 -2.40 18.88 -7.86
CA LEU A 141 -1.01 18.61 -7.50
C LEU A 141 -0.39 17.47 -8.31
N PHE A 142 -1.19 16.49 -8.70
CA PHE A 142 -0.77 15.29 -9.44
C PHE A 142 -1.97 14.67 -10.14
N ASP A 143 -1.72 14.00 -11.26
CA ASP A 143 -2.72 13.24 -12.00
C ASP A 143 -3.05 11.90 -11.32
N SER A 144 -2.08 11.32 -10.59
CA SER A 144 -2.21 10.07 -9.85
C SER A 144 -1.21 9.99 -8.69
N ALA A 145 -1.66 9.56 -7.51
CA ALA A 145 -0.82 9.20 -6.38
C ALA A 145 -1.49 8.09 -5.56
N ILE A 146 -0.69 7.18 -4.98
CA ILE A 146 -1.18 6.00 -4.27
C ILE A 146 -1.08 6.21 -2.76
N MET A 147 -2.16 5.94 -2.04
CA MET A 147 -2.19 5.88 -0.58
C MET A 147 -2.54 4.47 -0.09
N LYS A 148 -1.80 3.98 0.92
CA LYS A 148 -2.11 2.71 1.60
C LYS A 148 -2.99 2.93 2.83
N THR A 149 -4.26 2.59 2.70
CA THR A 149 -5.27 2.75 3.77
C THR A 149 -5.01 1.86 4.98
N SER A 150 -4.41 0.67 4.76
CA SER A 150 -4.09 -0.26 5.84
C SER A 150 -3.03 0.30 6.82
N GLY A 151 -2.23 1.29 6.41
CA GLY A 151 -1.25 1.96 7.27
C GLY A 151 -1.85 3.04 8.19
N ILE A 152 -3.12 3.41 8.03
CA ILE A 152 -3.74 4.46 8.85
C ILE A 152 -3.97 3.93 10.27
N SER A 153 -3.22 4.47 11.23
CA SER A 153 -3.34 4.13 12.66
C SER A 153 -4.60 4.76 13.28
N PRO A 154 -5.10 4.23 14.42
CA PRO A 154 -6.18 4.86 15.16
C PRO A 154 -5.86 6.30 15.55
N GLU A 155 -4.63 6.57 15.99
CA GLU A 155 -4.15 7.92 16.32
C GLU A 155 -4.24 8.87 15.13
N PHE A 156 -3.77 8.44 13.95
CA PHE A 156 -3.80 9.25 12.73
C PHE A 156 -5.24 9.55 12.29
N ARG A 157 -6.12 8.54 12.33
CA ARG A 157 -7.52 8.71 11.97
C ARG A 157 -8.22 9.70 12.90
N GLU A 158 -8.06 9.52 14.21
CA GLU A 158 -8.69 10.39 15.19
C GLU A 158 -8.24 11.85 15.03
N ARG A 159 -6.95 12.07 14.78
CA ARG A 159 -6.40 13.42 14.65
C ARG A 159 -6.79 14.10 13.33
N TYR A 160 -6.76 13.37 12.22
CA TYR A 160 -6.81 13.99 10.89
C TYR A 160 -8.05 13.67 10.06
N LEU A 161 -8.73 12.54 10.33
CA LEU A 161 -9.78 12.01 9.45
C LEU A 161 -11.16 11.92 10.13
N SER A 162 -11.27 12.30 11.41
CA SER A 162 -12.51 12.22 12.21
C SER A 162 -13.33 13.52 12.24
N ASN A 163 -13.07 14.51 11.37
CA ASN A 163 -13.84 15.76 11.33
C ASN A 163 -15.32 15.49 10.98
N PRO A 164 -16.30 15.79 11.86
CA PRO A 164 -17.71 15.47 11.58
C PRO A 164 -18.32 16.25 10.41
N ARG A 165 -17.71 17.38 10.01
CA ARG A 165 -18.17 18.19 8.88
C ARG A 165 -17.62 17.71 7.54
N ASP A 166 -16.50 17.00 7.58
CA ASP A 166 -15.79 16.51 6.39
C ASP A 166 -14.99 15.25 6.76
N PRO A 167 -15.67 14.09 6.90
CA PRO A 167 -15.01 12.86 7.33
C PRO A 167 -14.05 12.34 6.27
N GLU A 168 -12.94 11.74 6.72
CA GLU A 168 -11.85 11.24 5.86
C GLU A 168 -11.13 12.36 5.05
N ALA A 169 -11.25 13.61 5.48
CA ALA A 169 -10.56 14.76 4.89
C ALA A 169 -9.73 15.53 5.93
N PHE A 170 -8.56 16.01 5.48
CA PHE A 170 -7.63 16.80 6.28
C PHE A 170 -7.08 17.98 5.47
N GLU A 171 -7.07 19.17 6.07
CA GLU A 171 -6.44 20.38 5.54
C GLU A 171 -5.36 20.84 6.51
N GLY A 172 -4.19 21.21 5.98
CA GLY A 172 -3.02 21.55 6.78
C GLY A 172 -2.02 22.41 6.04
N ASN A 173 -1.07 22.97 6.78
CA ASN A 173 -0.01 23.80 6.22
C ASN A 173 1.01 22.93 5.49
N ALA A 174 1.45 23.34 4.30
CA ALA A 174 2.45 22.58 3.53
C ALA A 174 3.88 22.93 3.98
N MET A 175 4.65 21.93 4.36
CA MET A 175 6.10 22.03 4.55
C MET A 175 6.81 21.19 3.47
N VAL A 176 7.46 21.87 2.54
CA VAL A 176 8.10 21.23 1.37
C VAL A 176 9.58 21.02 1.63
N PHE A 177 10.09 19.84 1.27
CA PHE A 177 11.49 19.48 1.27
C PHE A 177 11.95 19.05 -0.13
N ASP A 178 13.09 19.59 -0.55
CA ASP A 178 13.77 19.29 -1.80
C ASP A 178 14.76 18.12 -1.60
N GLY A 179 14.23 16.90 -1.59
CA GLY A 179 15.00 15.68 -1.35
C GLY A 179 15.29 15.39 0.14
N PRO A 180 15.85 14.19 0.43
CA PRO A 180 16.07 13.73 1.79
C PRO A 180 17.13 14.54 2.54
N GLU A 181 18.14 15.08 1.85
CA GLU A 181 19.18 15.91 2.47
C GLU A 181 18.60 17.20 3.06
N ASP A 182 17.70 17.85 2.32
CA ASP A 182 17.02 19.07 2.75
C ASP A 182 16.04 18.79 3.90
N TYR A 183 15.32 17.66 3.83
CA TYR A 183 14.51 17.15 4.94
C TYR A 183 15.32 16.99 6.22
N HIS A 184 16.44 16.27 6.16
CA HIS A 184 17.28 16.06 7.34
C HIS A 184 17.92 17.34 7.87
N ALA A 185 18.19 18.32 7.00
CA ALA A 185 18.76 19.61 7.40
C ALA A 185 17.75 20.51 8.13
N ARG A 186 16.45 20.45 7.76
CA ARG A 186 15.44 21.44 8.19
C ARG A 186 14.34 20.91 9.09
N ILE A 187 14.09 19.60 9.16
CA ILE A 187 12.92 19.06 9.88
C ILE A 187 12.87 19.47 11.37
N ASP A 188 14.01 19.56 12.04
CA ASP A 188 14.09 19.91 13.46
C ASP A 188 14.32 21.41 13.72
N ASP A 189 14.41 22.25 12.68
CA ASP A 189 14.58 23.70 12.83
C ASP A 189 13.26 24.36 13.28
N PRO A 190 13.19 24.94 14.50
CA PRO A 190 11.98 25.58 15.00
C PRO A 190 11.52 26.77 14.14
N ALA A 191 12.41 27.37 13.34
CA ALA A 191 12.04 28.44 12.42
C ALA A 191 11.12 27.98 11.28
N GLN A 192 11.04 26.67 11.01
CA GLN A 192 10.11 26.11 10.03
C GLN A 192 8.65 26.12 10.53
N GLY A 193 8.42 26.27 11.84
CA GLY A 193 7.07 26.40 12.41
C GLY A 193 6.18 25.16 12.22
N ILE A 194 6.78 23.97 12.07
CA ILE A 194 6.03 22.72 11.85
C ILE A 194 5.23 22.37 13.11
N ASP A 195 3.94 22.12 12.96
CA ASP A 195 3.01 21.73 14.02
C ASP A 195 2.27 20.42 13.67
N GLU A 196 1.37 19.98 14.57
CA GLU A 196 0.55 18.79 14.35
C GLU A 196 -0.36 18.87 13.10
N HIS A 197 -0.63 20.07 12.57
CA HIS A 197 -1.48 20.26 11.40
C HIS A 197 -0.67 20.51 10.12
N THR A 198 0.64 20.28 10.16
CA THR A 198 1.51 20.41 9.00
C THR A 198 1.49 19.11 8.16
N ILE A 199 1.40 19.27 6.84
CA ILE A 199 1.58 18.21 5.84
C ILE A 199 2.99 18.32 5.29
N LEU A 200 3.76 17.24 5.40
CA LEU A 200 5.12 17.17 4.90
C LEU A 200 5.12 16.75 3.42
N PHE A 201 5.79 17.51 2.58
CA PHE A 201 5.94 17.24 1.15
C PHE A 201 7.39 16.92 0.81
N MET A 202 7.61 15.79 0.14
CA MET A 202 8.89 15.39 -0.42
C MET A 202 8.81 15.51 -1.94
N ARG A 203 9.56 16.43 -2.54
CA ARG A 203 9.61 16.60 -4.00
C ARG A 203 11.02 16.41 -4.56
N GLY A 204 11.10 16.13 -5.85
CA GLY A 204 12.36 15.80 -6.51
C GLY A 204 12.87 14.40 -6.14
N ALA A 205 12.00 13.54 -5.62
CA ALA A 205 12.32 12.18 -5.21
C ALA A 205 11.84 11.11 -6.22
N GLY A 206 11.26 11.55 -7.34
CA GLY A 206 10.72 10.68 -8.40
C GLY A 206 11.78 10.06 -9.33
N PRO A 207 11.34 9.37 -10.40
CA PRO A 207 12.21 8.68 -11.35
C PRO A 207 13.26 9.57 -12.02
N VAL A 208 12.92 10.80 -12.38
CA VAL A 208 13.84 11.76 -13.02
C VAL A 208 14.51 12.64 -11.98
N GLY A 209 13.75 13.12 -10.99
CA GLY A 209 14.23 14.07 -9.99
C GLY A 209 15.37 13.51 -9.13
N TYR A 210 15.23 12.27 -8.63
CA TYR A 210 16.18 11.76 -7.65
C TYR A 210 17.56 11.38 -8.21
N PRO A 211 17.75 10.58 -9.28
CA PRO A 211 16.87 9.74 -10.13
C PRO A 211 16.63 8.31 -9.60
N GLY A 212 15.60 7.63 -10.12
CA GLY A 212 15.27 6.22 -9.84
C GLY A 212 14.09 6.00 -8.88
N GLY A 213 13.46 7.07 -8.38
CA GLY A 213 12.33 6.99 -7.44
C GLY A 213 12.79 6.52 -6.06
N ALA A 214 13.20 7.44 -5.18
CA ALA A 214 13.75 7.11 -3.86
C ALA A 214 12.69 6.75 -2.83
N GLU A 215 13.04 5.91 -1.85
CA GLU A 215 12.16 5.54 -0.73
C GLU A 215 12.33 6.51 0.46
N VAL A 216 11.82 7.73 0.30
CA VAL A 216 12.08 8.86 1.23
C VAL A 216 10.83 9.62 1.67
N VAL A 217 9.64 9.26 1.18
CA VAL A 217 8.40 10.00 1.51
C VAL A 217 7.91 9.71 2.93
N ASN A 218 8.34 8.61 3.55
CA ASN A 218 8.00 8.23 4.93
C ASN A 218 8.73 9.07 5.99
N MET A 219 8.59 10.40 5.89
CA MET A 219 9.15 11.38 6.80
C MET A 219 8.56 11.22 8.21
N GLN A 220 9.37 11.54 9.21
CA GLN A 220 8.96 11.56 10.60
C GLN A 220 8.61 12.99 11.04
N PRO A 221 7.71 13.16 12.01
CA PRO A 221 7.52 14.46 12.64
C PRO A 221 8.84 14.96 13.27
N PRO A 222 9.01 16.28 13.43
CA PRO A 222 10.13 16.82 14.20
C PRO A 222 10.21 16.22 15.60
N ALA A 223 11.41 16.12 16.16
CA ALA A 223 11.66 15.49 17.45
C ALA A 223 10.82 16.11 18.60
N TYR A 224 10.50 17.40 18.51
CA TYR A 224 9.66 18.08 19.50
C TYR A 224 8.17 17.70 19.40
N LEU A 225 7.66 17.28 18.24
CA LEU A 225 6.30 16.74 18.11
C LEU A 225 6.24 15.28 18.57
N ILE A 226 7.26 14.48 18.25
CA ILE A 226 7.37 13.10 18.74
C ILE A 226 7.36 13.07 20.28
N LYS A 227 8.10 13.98 20.93
CA LYS A 227 8.08 14.13 22.41
C LYS A 227 6.71 14.48 22.99
N LYS A 228 5.80 15.05 22.18
CA LYS A 228 4.41 15.34 22.55
C LYS A 228 3.45 14.19 22.27
N GLY A 229 3.95 13.04 21.77
CA GLY A 229 3.14 11.88 21.42
C GLY A 229 2.49 11.97 20.04
N ILE A 230 3.01 12.83 19.15
CA ILE A 230 2.61 12.86 17.74
C ILE A 230 3.61 12.01 16.96
N HIS A 231 3.21 10.80 16.61
CA HIS A 231 4.12 9.84 15.98
C HIS A 231 4.10 9.90 14.44
N ALA A 232 3.09 10.55 13.86
CA ALA A 232 2.95 10.68 12.41
C ALA A 232 2.27 12.01 12.02
N LEU A 233 2.82 12.63 10.97
CA LEU A 233 2.21 13.70 10.20
C LEU A 233 1.78 13.14 8.83
N ALA A 234 0.85 13.83 8.17
CA ALA A 234 0.51 13.50 6.78
C ALA A 234 1.74 13.77 5.88
N CYS A 235 2.08 12.80 5.03
CA CYS A 235 3.24 12.89 4.14
C CYS A 235 2.80 12.65 2.69
N ILE A 236 3.29 13.48 1.77
CA ILE A 236 2.98 13.43 0.34
C ILE A 236 4.29 13.54 -0.45
N GLY A 237 4.46 12.79 -1.53
CA GLY A 237 5.61 13.00 -2.40
C GLY A 237 5.60 12.25 -3.73
N ASP A 238 6.45 12.72 -4.64
CA ASP A 238 6.72 12.11 -5.96
C ASP A 238 7.66 10.89 -5.88
N GLY A 239 8.31 10.70 -4.73
CA GLY A 239 9.05 9.50 -4.39
C GLY A 239 8.18 8.33 -3.93
N ARG A 240 8.87 7.30 -3.43
CA ARG A 240 8.30 6.06 -2.89
C ARG A 240 8.53 5.99 -1.38
N GLN A 241 8.17 4.86 -0.79
CA GLN A 241 8.62 4.47 0.55
C GLN A 241 8.84 2.96 0.60
N SER A 242 9.58 2.50 1.61
CA SER A 242 9.73 1.06 1.85
C SER A 242 8.37 0.39 2.09
N GLY A 243 8.22 -0.84 1.60
CA GLY A 243 7.05 -1.68 1.92
C GLY A 243 6.91 -1.99 3.41
N THR A 244 8.00 -1.83 4.18
CA THR A 244 8.02 -1.97 5.64
C THR A 244 7.67 -0.66 6.37
N SER A 245 7.30 0.40 5.66
CA SER A 245 6.83 1.64 6.28
C SER A 245 5.40 1.47 6.81
N GLY A 246 5.21 1.81 8.09
CA GLY A 246 3.89 1.96 8.71
C GLY A 246 3.27 3.34 8.48
N SER A 247 3.95 4.26 7.78
CA SER A 247 3.45 5.62 7.55
C SER A 247 2.33 5.63 6.50
N PRO A 248 1.16 6.24 6.77
CA PRO A 248 0.06 6.39 5.82
C PRO A 248 0.32 7.53 4.83
N SER A 249 1.39 7.43 4.06
CA SER A 249 1.82 8.45 3.08
C SER A 249 1.05 8.34 1.76
N ILE A 250 0.99 9.46 1.04
CA ILE A 250 0.56 9.55 -0.36
C ILE A 250 1.83 9.56 -1.23
N LEU A 251 1.96 8.57 -2.11
CA LEU A 251 3.22 8.20 -2.75
C LEU A 251 3.08 8.17 -4.27
N ASN A 252 4.22 8.07 -4.95
CA ASN A 252 4.29 7.86 -6.38
C ASN A 252 3.53 8.97 -7.15
N ALA A 253 3.49 10.18 -6.60
CA ALA A 253 2.77 11.29 -7.21
C ALA A 253 3.35 11.55 -8.61
N SER A 254 2.46 11.59 -9.60
CA SER A 254 2.81 11.74 -11.00
C SER A 254 1.86 12.72 -11.69
N PRO A 255 2.34 13.66 -12.54
CA PRO A 255 3.75 13.91 -12.87
C PRO A 255 4.61 14.27 -11.64
N GLU A 256 5.90 13.92 -11.68
CA GLU A 256 6.85 14.34 -10.63
C GLU A 256 7.18 15.84 -10.75
N ALA A 257 7.86 16.40 -9.75
CA ALA A 257 8.20 17.83 -9.68
C ALA A 257 9.14 18.32 -10.79
#